data_AF-C7REC9-F1
#
_entry.id   AF-C7REC9-F1
#
_cell.length_a   1.000
_cell.length_b   1.000
_cell.length_c   1.000
_cell.angle_alpha   90.00
_cell.angle_beta   90.00
_cell.angle_gamma   90.00
#
_symmetry.space_group_name_H-M   'P 1'
#
loop_
_entity.id
_entity.type
_entity.pdbx_description
1 polymer ?
#
loop_
_entity_poly.entity_id
_entity_poly.type
_entity_poly.pdbx_seq_one_letter_code
_entity_poly.pdbx_strand_id
1 'polypeptide(L)'
;MNLIIIDLRKLLDKNALLMALMALFCSFMALFLGDGGGFETNKVINIIKIDGILILFVMFGVELSKNTLLADKISKRIEFLLANGLSIGKILVNYLLSIYLGTLIIVLPSLILNLSRLGISLGVLLNFLLTSLLYTTIIVLLILHTTNMNKINSLQIRLIGLSIGVMMISLIAYMLTNMIELYLISKILILSAIIVFLYKKTNKERIVVSYY
;
A
#
# COMPACT_ATOMS: atom_id res chain seq x y z
N MET A 1 -11.72 18.20 4.80
CA MET A 1 -11.49 17.99 3.35
C MET A 1 -10.37 18.85 2.79
N ASN A 2 -10.27 20.15 3.11
CA ASN A 2 -9.21 21.00 2.54
C ASN A 2 -7.77 20.48 2.76
N LEU A 3 -7.43 19.91 3.93
CA LEU A 3 -6.09 19.35 4.15
C LEU A 3 -5.75 18.18 3.22
N ILE A 4 -6.68 17.24 3.01
CA ILE A 4 -6.46 16.07 2.16
C ILE A 4 -6.21 16.50 0.71
N ILE A 5 -6.95 17.48 0.21
CA ILE A 5 -6.78 18.01 -1.16
C ILE A 5 -5.43 18.71 -1.31
N ILE A 6 -5.01 19.48 -0.30
CA ILE A 6 -3.70 20.15 -0.29
C ILE A 6 -2.58 19.10 -0.30
N ASP A 7 -2.66 18.08 0.55
CA ASP A 7 -1.66 17.02 0.62
C ASP A 7 -1.65 16.19 -0.68
N LEU A 8 -2.81 15.89 -1.27
CA LEU A 8 -2.90 15.21 -2.57
C LEU A 8 -2.23 16.01 -3.69
N ARG A 9 -2.44 17.33 -3.75
CA ARG A 9 -1.79 18.18 -4.74
C ARG A 9 -0.27 18.20 -4.57
N LYS A 10 0.22 18.14 -3.33
CA LYS A 10 1.65 18.03 -3.03
C LYS A 10 2.21 16.67 -3.45
N LEU A 11 1.44 15.60 -3.27
CA LEU A 11 1.84 14.23 -3.61
C LEU A 11 1.83 13.96 -5.11
N LEU A 12 0.87 14.52 -5.84
CA LEU A 12 0.70 14.33 -7.29
C LEU A 12 1.51 15.37 -8.09
N ASP A 13 2.82 15.36 -7.85
CA ASP A 13 3.79 16.19 -8.54
C ASP A 13 4.27 15.54 -9.86
N LYS A 14 5.30 16.13 -10.49
CA LYS A 14 5.90 15.56 -11.72
C LYS A 14 6.49 14.15 -11.49
N ASN A 15 6.93 13.84 -10.27
CA ASN A 15 7.46 12.52 -9.94
C ASN A 15 6.34 11.48 -9.91
N ALA A 16 5.15 11.86 -9.46
CA ALA A 16 3.96 10.98 -9.52
C ALA A 16 3.62 10.56 -10.95
N LEU A 17 3.79 11.45 -11.93
CA LEU A 17 3.61 11.12 -13.34
C LEU A 17 4.64 10.09 -13.83
N LEU A 18 5.90 10.25 -13.44
CA LEU A 18 6.96 9.27 -13.77
C LEU A 18 6.67 7.90 -13.11
N MET A 19 6.24 7.89 -11.86
CA MET A 19 5.83 6.67 -11.15
C MET A 19 4.67 5.97 -11.87
N ALA A 20 3.67 6.73 -12.33
CA ALA A 20 2.53 6.18 -13.07
C ALA A 20 2.95 5.57 -14.41
N LEU A 21 3.84 6.24 -15.16
CA LEU A 21 4.41 5.70 -16.40
C LEU A 21 5.20 4.41 -16.16
N MET A 22 6.04 4.38 -15.12
CA MET A 22 6.79 3.18 -14.75
C MET A 22 5.85 2.03 -14.39
N ALA A 23 4.82 2.30 -13.60
CA ALA A 23 3.81 1.31 -13.23
C ALA A 23 3.12 0.73 -14.46
N LEU A 24 2.76 1.59 -15.40
CA LEU A 24 2.09 1.21 -16.64
C LEU A 24 3.02 0.37 -17.52
N PHE A 25 4.29 0.75 -17.65
CA PHE A 25 5.29 -0.02 -18.40
C PHE A 25 5.48 -1.42 -17.82
N CYS A 26 5.70 -1.54 -16.50
CA CYS A 26 5.81 -2.85 -15.83
C CYS A 26 4.55 -3.71 -16.04
N SER A 27 3.38 -3.09 -15.91
CA SER A 27 2.10 -3.78 -16.08
C SER A 27 1.87 -4.25 -17.51
N PHE A 28 2.26 -3.42 -18.49
CA PHE A 28 2.20 -3.76 -19.91
C PHE A 28 3.12 -4.94 -20.24
N MET A 29 4.37 -4.93 -19.77
CA MET A 29 5.31 -6.04 -19.95
C MET A 29 4.78 -7.34 -19.33
N ALA A 30 4.15 -7.26 -18.15
CA ALA A 30 3.59 -8.43 -17.48
C ALA A 30 2.43 -9.10 -18.23
N LEU A 31 1.74 -8.38 -19.12
CA LEU A 31 0.68 -8.97 -19.94
C LEU A 31 1.22 -9.99 -20.95
N PHE A 32 2.44 -9.79 -21.46
CA PHE A 32 3.07 -10.68 -22.43
C PHE A 32 3.67 -11.95 -21.82
N LEU A 33 3.69 -12.08 -20.50
CA LEU A 33 4.30 -13.21 -19.79
C LEU A 33 3.43 -14.49 -19.72
N GLY A 34 2.42 -14.67 -20.58
CA GLY A 34 1.64 -15.92 -20.56
C GLY A 34 0.79 -16.19 -21.80
N ASP A 35 1.03 -17.35 -22.43
CA ASP A 35 0.22 -17.85 -23.55
C ASP A 35 0.24 -19.40 -23.69
N GLY A 36 0.32 -20.17 -22.59
CA GLY A 36 0.53 -21.63 -22.70
C GLY A 36 -0.10 -22.56 -21.66
N GLY A 37 -0.87 -22.04 -20.69
CA GLY A 37 -1.46 -22.84 -19.60
C GLY A 37 -2.97 -23.07 -19.73
N GLY A 38 -3.50 -24.07 -19.02
CA GLY A 38 -4.94 -24.35 -18.94
C GLY A 38 -5.76 -23.25 -18.25
N PHE A 39 -7.09 -23.35 -18.35
CA PHE A 39 -8.04 -22.30 -17.90
C PHE A 39 -7.89 -21.92 -16.41
N GLU A 40 -7.73 -22.91 -15.52
CA GLU A 40 -7.56 -22.70 -14.07
C GLU A 40 -6.20 -22.07 -13.73
N THR A 41 -5.12 -22.49 -14.41
CA THR A 41 -3.80 -21.88 -14.23
C THR A 41 -3.78 -20.43 -14.69
N ASN A 42 -4.54 -20.09 -15.73
CA ASN A 42 -4.63 -18.71 -16.24
C ASN A 42 -5.34 -17.78 -15.25
N LYS A 43 -6.32 -18.26 -14.46
CA LYS A 43 -6.97 -17.45 -13.41
C LYS A 43 -6.00 -17.08 -12.29
N VAL A 44 -5.23 -18.04 -11.78
CA VAL A 44 -4.26 -17.80 -10.70
C VAL A 44 -3.14 -16.88 -11.17
N ILE A 45 -2.63 -17.08 -12.39
CA ILE A 45 -1.62 -16.20 -13.00
C ILE A 45 -2.14 -14.77 -13.11
N ASN A 46 -3.41 -14.57 -13.50
CA ASN A 46 -4.01 -13.23 -13.58
C ASN A 46 -4.14 -12.56 -12.20
N ILE A 47 -4.43 -13.33 -11.15
CA ILE A 47 -4.46 -12.80 -9.78
C ILE A 47 -3.05 -12.41 -9.32
N ILE A 48 -2.02 -13.20 -9.64
CA ILE A 48 -0.61 -12.88 -9.33
C ILE A 48 -0.17 -11.60 -10.07
N LYS A 49 -0.62 -11.37 -11.30
CA LYS A 49 -0.37 -10.11 -12.02
C LYS A 49 -0.93 -8.90 -11.25
N ILE A 50 -2.12 -9.03 -10.66
CA ILE A 50 -2.70 -7.99 -9.80
C ILE A 50 -1.92 -7.80 -8.50
N ASP A 51 -1.38 -8.87 -7.92
CA ASP A 51 -0.48 -8.75 -6.78
C ASP A 51 0.83 -8.03 -7.14
N GLY A 52 1.33 -8.18 -8.37
CA GLY A 52 2.43 -7.36 -8.89
C GLY A 52 2.09 -5.86 -8.87
N ILE A 53 0.87 -5.50 -9.26
CA ILE A 53 0.37 -4.12 -9.18
C ILE A 53 0.25 -3.66 -7.72
N LEU A 54 -0.16 -4.54 -6.80
CA LEU A 54 -0.22 -4.26 -5.37
C LEU A 54 1.17 -4.00 -4.78
N ILE A 55 2.20 -4.73 -5.22
CA ILE A 55 3.59 -4.48 -4.82
C ILE A 55 4.05 -3.09 -5.28
N LEU A 56 3.75 -2.70 -6.53
CA LEU A 56 4.02 -1.34 -7.02
C LEU A 56 3.29 -0.28 -6.20
N PHE A 57 2.01 -0.53 -5.87
CA PHE A 57 1.25 0.33 -4.98
C PHE A 57 1.93 0.54 -3.62
N VAL A 58 2.43 -0.54 -3.00
CA VAL A 58 3.18 -0.47 -1.73
C VAL A 58 4.46 0.35 -1.89
N MET A 59 5.22 0.11 -2.97
CA MET A 59 6.47 0.82 -3.25
C MET A 59 6.24 2.33 -3.37
N PHE A 60 5.26 2.76 -4.16
CA PHE A 60 4.93 4.17 -4.32
C PHE A 60 4.33 4.77 -3.05
N GLY A 61 3.52 4.02 -2.30
CA GLY A 61 2.97 4.49 -1.02
C GLY A 61 4.04 4.82 0.01
N VAL A 62 5.09 4.01 0.06
CA VAL A 62 6.26 4.31 0.89
C VAL A 62 6.93 5.59 0.41
N GLU A 63 7.15 5.76 -0.89
CA GLU A 63 7.82 6.95 -1.42
C GLU A 63 7.02 8.23 -1.16
N LEU A 64 5.71 8.22 -1.42
CA LEU A 64 4.81 9.34 -1.11
C LEU A 64 4.79 9.65 0.39
N SER A 65 4.83 8.63 1.25
CA SER A 65 4.84 8.81 2.70
C SER A 65 6.12 9.46 3.22
N LYS A 66 7.26 9.29 2.53
CA LYS A 66 8.53 9.96 2.88
C LYS A 66 8.42 11.48 2.72
N ASN A 67 7.79 11.93 1.64
CA ASN A 67 7.65 13.36 1.30
C ASN A 67 6.50 14.07 2.06
N THR A 68 5.71 13.31 2.81
CA THR A 68 4.58 13.81 3.61
C THR A 68 4.74 13.45 5.07
N LEU A 69 4.24 12.28 5.48
CA LEU A 69 4.17 11.86 6.87
C LEU A 69 5.54 11.86 7.56
N LEU A 70 6.57 11.33 6.91
CA LEU A 70 7.91 11.27 7.47
C LEU A 70 8.50 12.67 7.64
N ALA A 71 8.42 13.50 6.59
CA ALA A 71 8.90 14.88 6.63
C ALA A 71 8.18 15.71 7.71
N ASP A 72 6.86 15.54 7.85
CA ASP A 72 6.05 16.22 8.85
C ASP A 72 6.32 15.70 10.27
N LYS A 73 6.74 14.44 10.41
CA LYS A 73 7.20 13.88 11.67
C LYS A 73 8.56 14.47 12.08
N ILE A 74 9.54 14.47 11.17
CA ILE A 74 10.90 14.99 11.42
C ILE A 74 10.87 16.48 11.75
N SER A 75 10.04 17.26 11.05
CA SER A 75 9.89 18.70 11.26
C SER A 75 9.05 19.07 12.49
N LYS A 76 8.59 18.09 13.28
CA LYS A 76 7.67 18.27 14.42
C LYS A 76 6.34 18.95 14.06
N ARG A 77 5.95 18.97 12.79
CA ARG A 77 4.66 19.52 12.36
C ARG A 77 3.50 18.73 12.97
N ILE A 78 3.65 17.42 13.17
CA ILE A 78 2.65 16.60 13.86
C ILE A 78 2.48 17.07 15.32
N GLU A 79 3.57 17.38 16.03
CA GLU A 79 3.54 17.94 17.39
C GLU A 79 2.77 19.27 17.42
N PHE A 80 3.09 20.15 16.48
CA PHE A 80 2.43 21.45 16.33
C PHE A 80 0.92 21.31 16.07
N LEU A 81 0.50 20.38 15.21
CA LEU A 81 -0.92 20.14 14.93
C LEU A 81 -1.66 19.62 16.17
N LEU A 82 -1.01 18.76 16.96
CA LEU A 82 -1.57 18.26 18.23
C LEU A 82 -1.70 19.38 19.27
N ALA A 83 -0.68 20.24 19.39
CA ALA A 83 -0.70 21.39 20.29
C ALA A 83 -1.81 22.39 19.95
N ASN A 84 -2.17 22.52 18.67
CA ASN A 84 -3.30 23.34 18.20
C ASN A 84 -4.67 22.65 18.31
N GLY A 85 -4.77 21.53 19.03
CA GLY A 85 -6.04 20.86 19.33
C GLY A 85 -6.56 19.93 18.23
N LEU A 86 -5.78 19.63 17.18
CA LEU A 86 -6.16 18.60 16.22
C LEU A 86 -6.03 17.21 16.87
N SER A 87 -7.05 16.36 16.77
CA SER A 87 -6.97 15.01 17.34
C SER A 87 -6.07 14.09 16.51
N ILE A 88 -5.34 13.19 17.19
CA ILE A 88 -4.49 12.16 16.56
C ILE A 88 -5.28 11.38 15.49
N GLY A 89 -6.53 11.03 15.78
CA GLY A 89 -7.39 10.32 14.83
C GLY A 89 -7.60 11.09 13.52
N LYS A 90 -7.82 12.42 13.59
CA LYS A 90 -7.97 13.26 12.39
C LYS A 90 -6.66 13.36 11.60
N ILE A 91 -5.51 13.46 12.29
CA ILE A 91 -4.19 13.46 11.65
C ILE A 91 -3.95 12.13 10.91
N LEU A 92 -4.22 11.01 11.58
CA LEU A 92 -4.08 9.67 11.00
C LEU A 92 -4.95 9.49 9.74
N VAL A 93 -6.23 9.86 9.84
CA VAL A 93 -7.17 9.75 8.71
C VAL A 93 -6.72 10.61 7.53
N ASN A 94 -6.19 11.81 7.78
CA ASN A 94 -5.68 12.67 6.71
C ASN A 94 -4.53 12.00 5.95
N TYR A 95 -3.48 11.53 6.65
CA TYR A 95 -2.34 10.88 5.99
C TYR A 95 -2.73 9.56 5.32
N LEU A 96 -3.59 8.77 5.96
CA LEU A 96 -4.05 7.50 5.39
C LEU A 96 -4.78 7.76 4.06
N LEU A 97 -5.74 8.68 4.05
CA LEU A 97 -6.51 8.99 2.84
C LEU A 97 -5.66 9.67 1.76
N SER A 98 -4.79 10.60 2.12
CA SER A 98 -3.96 11.31 1.12
C SER A 98 -2.96 10.37 0.46
N ILE A 99 -2.27 9.51 1.24
CA ILE A 99 -1.35 8.51 0.70
C ILE A 99 -2.12 7.48 -0.12
N TYR A 100 -3.22 6.93 0.39
CA TYR A 100 -4.03 5.91 -0.30
C TYR A 100 -4.58 6.41 -1.63
N LEU A 101 -5.21 7.58 -1.64
CA LEU A 101 -5.77 8.13 -2.87
C LEU A 101 -4.66 8.54 -3.85
N GLY A 102 -3.56 9.12 -3.35
CA GLY A 102 -2.41 9.49 -4.17
C GLY A 102 -1.80 8.29 -4.88
N THR A 103 -1.54 7.19 -4.17
CA THR A 103 -1.03 5.96 -4.78
C THR A 103 -2.02 5.28 -5.71
N LEU A 104 -3.32 5.29 -5.36
CA LEU A 104 -4.35 4.70 -6.19
C LEU A 104 -4.43 5.42 -7.54
N ILE A 105 -4.38 6.76 -7.55
CA ILE A 105 -4.32 7.57 -8.78
C ILE A 105 -3.11 7.20 -9.64
N ILE A 106 -1.93 7.06 -9.03
CA ILE A 106 -0.69 6.69 -9.73
C ILE A 106 -0.83 5.31 -10.41
N VAL A 107 -1.43 4.35 -9.72
CA VAL A 107 -1.52 2.95 -10.19
C VAL A 107 -2.77 2.71 -11.04
N LEU A 108 -3.72 3.65 -11.07
CA LEU A 108 -4.99 3.54 -11.79
C LEU A 108 -4.82 3.16 -13.28
N PRO A 109 -3.89 3.76 -14.06
CA PRO A 109 -3.70 3.38 -15.46
C PRO A 109 -3.33 1.91 -15.63
N SER A 110 -2.46 1.38 -14.76
CA SER A 110 -2.08 -0.03 -14.72
C SER A 110 -3.25 -0.95 -14.39
N LEU A 111 -4.10 -0.55 -13.44
CA LEU A 111 -5.30 -1.30 -13.08
C LEU A 111 -6.28 -1.36 -14.25
N ILE A 112 -6.54 -0.23 -14.91
CA ILE A 112 -7.45 -0.15 -16.07
C ILE A 112 -6.96 -1.06 -17.19
N LEU A 113 -5.66 -1.01 -17.51
CA LEU A 113 -5.05 -1.88 -18.51
C LEU A 113 -5.30 -3.37 -18.20
N ASN A 114 -5.04 -3.79 -16.96
CA ASN A 114 -5.19 -5.19 -16.55
C ASN A 114 -6.67 -5.62 -16.44
N LEU A 115 -7.56 -4.75 -15.97
CA LEU A 115 -9.00 -5.01 -15.93
C LEU A 115 -9.56 -5.25 -17.34
N SER A 116 -9.15 -4.44 -18.32
CA SER A 116 -9.63 -4.56 -19.71
C SER A 116 -9.15 -5.84 -20.42
N ARG A 117 -8.00 -6.39 -20.00
CA ARG A 117 -7.34 -7.52 -20.68
C ARG A 117 -7.48 -8.86 -19.98
N LEU A 118 -7.56 -8.88 -18.65
CA LEU A 118 -7.47 -10.13 -17.87
C LEU A 118 -8.83 -10.70 -17.42
N GLY A 119 -9.95 -10.02 -17.71
CA GLY A 119 -11.29 -10.50 -17.35
C GLY A 119 -11.46 -10.70 -15.83
N ILE A 120 -10.92 -9.76 -15.05
CA ILE A 120 -10.80 -9.87 -13.59
C ILE A 120 -12.20 -9.81 -12.95
N SER A 121 -12.47 -10.73 -12.02
CA SER A 121 -13.71 -10.70 -11.26
C SER A 121 -13.78 -9.52 -10.30
N LEU A 122 -14.99 -9.02 -10.02
CA LEU A 122 -15.23 -7.93 -9.08
C LEU A 122 -14.66 -8.24 -7.68
N GLY A 123 -14.65 -9.52 -7.27
CA GLY A 123 -14.08 -9.95 -5.99
C GLY A 123 -12.57 -9.70 -5.89
N VAL A 124 -11.81 -9.88 -6.98
CA VAL A 124 -10.37 -9.61 -7.00
C VAL A 124 -10.09 -8.11 -6.96
N LEU A 125 -10.92 -7.30 -7.63
CA LEU A 125 -10.81 -5.83 -7.56
C LEU A 125 -11.11 -5.31 -6.15
N LEU A 126 -12.17 -5.80 -5.50
CA LEU A 126 -12.46 -5.46 -4.10
C LEU A 126 -11.33 -5.90 -3.16
N ASN A 127 -10.76 -7.09 -3.38
CA ASN A 127 -9.62 -7.56 -2.60
C ASN A 127 -8.42 -6.64 -2.78
N PHE A 128 -8.12 -6.19 -4.01
CA PHE A 128 -7.06 -5.21 -4.27
C PHE A 128 -7.32 -3.90 -3.50
N LEU A 129 -8.54 -3.35 -3.56
CA LEU A 129 -8.87 -2.10 -2.88
C LEU A 129 -8.76 -2.22 -1.35
N LEU A 130 -9.19 -3.35 -0.77
CA LEU A 130 -9.09 -3.61 0.66
C LEU A 130 -7.64 -3.86 1.09
N THR A 131 -6.90 -4.72 0.39
CA THR A 131 -5.51 -5.03 0.74
C THR A 131 -4.60 -3.82 0.59
N SER A 132 -4.79 -3.01 -0.45
CA SER A 132 -4.07 -1.74 -0.62
C SER A 132 -4.34 -0.76 0.54
N LEU A 133 -5.60 -0.65 1.00
CA LEU A 133 -5.95 0.16 2.18
C LEU A 133 -5.25 -0.36 3.45
N LEU A 134 -5.23 -1.68 3.66
CA LEU A 134 -4.52 -2.29 4.80
C LEU A 134 -3.01 -2.00 4.73
N TYR A 135 -2.39 -2.12 3.55
CA TYR A 135 -0.98 -1.76 3.37
C TYR A 135 -0.70 -0.28 3.68
N THR A 136 -1.55 0.65 3.22
CA THR A 136 -1.37 2.07 3.59
C THR A 136 -1.47 2.30 5.09
N THR A 137 -2.37 1.59 5.77
CA THR A 137 -2.48 1.64 7.23
C THR A 137 -1.19 1.15 7.90
N ILE A 138 -0.61 0.05 7.40
CA ILE A 138 0.67 -0.48 7.89
C ILE A 138 1.81 0.53 7.65
N ILE A 139 1.88 1.14 6.46
CA ILE A 139 2.88 2.18 6.13
C ILE A 139 2.81 3.32 7.15
N VAL A 140 1.62 3.89 7.34
CA VAL A 140 1.39 5.01 8.26
C VAL A 140 1.78 4.62 9.69
N LEU A 141 1.29 3.48 10.18
CA LEU A 141 1.59 3.02 11.54
C LEU A 141 3.08 2.73 11.75
N LEU A 142 3.78 2.14 10.78
CA LEU A 142 5.22 1.88 10.90
C LEU A 142 6.03 3.18 11.00
N ILE A 143 5.73 4.18 10.16
CA ILE A 143 6.42 5.47 10.20
C ILE A 143 6.15 6.17 11.55
N LEU A 144 4.91 6.14 12.02
CA LEU A 144 4.54 6.71 13.31
C LEU A 144 5.13 5.95 14.49
N HIS A 145 5.28 4.63 14.42
CA HIS A 145 5.91 3.83 15.45
C HIS A 145 7.43 4.04 15.53
N THR A 146 8.07 4.38 14.40
CA THR A 146 9.53 4.46 14.28
C THR A 146 10.06 5.76 14.87
N THR A 147 10.87 5.70 15.92
CA THR A 147 11.48 6.88 16.56
C THR A 147 12.84 7.23 15.96
N ASN A 148 13.68 6.23 15.66
CA ASN A 148 14.95 6.42 14.97
C ASN A 148 14.71 6.51 13.45
N MET A 149 14.92 7.69 12.89
CA MET A 149 14.61 7.99 11.49
C MET A 149 15.56 7.30 10.50
N ASN A 150 16.78 6.92 10.91
CA ASN A 150 17.71 6.15 10.08
C ASN A 150 17.16 4.76 9.72
N LYS A 151 16.30 4.19 10.57
CA LYS A 151 15.66 2.90 10.29
C LYS A 151 14.63 2.97 9.17
N ILE A 152 14.18 4.15 8.73
CA ILE A 152 13.12 4.30 7.73
C ILE A 152 13.63 4.05 6.31
N ASN A 153 14.94 4.17 6.07
CA ASN A 153 15.53 3.88 4.76
C ASN A 153 15.30 2.42 4.32
N SER A 154 15.24 1.48 5.26
CA SER A 154 14.93 0.07 4.97
C SER A 154 13.44 -0.26 4.95
N LEU A 155 12.54 0.71 5.15
CA LEU A 155 11.09 0.48 5.23
C LEU A 155 10.55 -0.10 3.92
N GLN A 156 11.00 0.45 2.78
CA GLN A 156 10.56 0.03 1.45
C GLN A 156 10.86 -1.45 1.19
N ILE A 157 12.09 -1.89 1.43
CA ILE A 157 12.50 -3.29 1.26
C ILE A 157 11.72 -4.21 2.19
N ARG A 158 11.52 -3.81 3.45
CA ARG A 158 10.74 -4.60 4.42
C ARG A 158 9.28 -4.77 4.00
N LEU A 159 8.67 -3.73 3.46
CA LEU A 159 7.28 -3.77 3.02
C LEU A 159 7.07 -4.52 1.71
N ILE A 160 8.03 -4.43 0.77
CA ILE A 160 8.05 -5.29 -0.42
C ILE A 160 8.24 -6.76 -0.01
N GLY A 161 9.15 -7.03 0.93
CA GLY A 161 9.32 -8.38 1.48
C GLY A 161 8.04 -8.90 2.15
N LEU A 162 7.33 -8.04 2.89
CA LEU A 162 6.03 -8.37 3.48
C LEU A 162 4.98 -8.68 2.41
N SER A 163 4.88 -7.90 1.33
CA SER A 163 3.90 -8.14 0.28
C SER A 163 4.15 -9.44 -0.48
N ILE A 164 5.40 -9.74 -0.79
CA ILE A 164 5.80 -11.03 -1.36
C ILE A 164 5.48 -12.16 -0.39
N GLY A 165 5.81 -12.02 0.90
CA GLY A 165 5.52 -13.04 1.91
C GLY A 165 4.02 -13.32 2.06
N VAL A 166 3.18 -12.28 2.11
CA VAL A 166 1.72 -12.40 2.19
C VAL A 166 1.16 -13.09 0.95
N MET A 167 1.66 -12.74 -0.25
CA MET A 167 1.30 -13.40 -1.51
C MET A 167 1.66 -14.90 -1.47
N MET A 168 2.88 -15.25 -1.07
CA MET A 168 3.34 -16.65 -1.00
C MET A 168 2.55 -17.48 0.00
N ILE A 169 2.29 -16.96 1.21
CA ILE A 169 1.48 -17.67 2.22
C ILE A 169 0.05 -17.90 1.70
N SER A 170 -0.52 -16.89 1.04
CA SER A 170 -1.86 -17.00 0.46
C SER A 170 -1.90 -18.02 -0.68
N LEU A 171 -0.84 -18.07 -1.50
CA LEU A 171 -0.69 -19.04 -2.58
C LEU A 171 -0.60 -20.47 -2.04
N ILE A 172 0.09 -20.69 -0.92
CA ILE A 172 0.10 -21.99 -0.23
C ILE A 172 -1.32 -22.36 0.23
N ALA A 173 -2.07 -21.42 0.82
CA ALA A 173 -3.46 -21.67 1.23
C ALA A 173 -4.35 -22.06 0.03
N TYR A 174 -4.14 -21.42 -1.13
CA TYR A 174 -4.79 -21.82 -2.37
C TYR A 174 -4.38 -23.22 -2.81
N MET A 175 -3.09 -23.55 -2.85
CA MET A 175 -2.61 -24.87 -3.28
C MET A 175 -3.15 -26.01 -2.40
N LEU A 176 -3.39 -25.76 -1.11
CA LEU A 176 -3.93 -26.75 -0.19
C LEU A 176 -5.45 -26.96 -0.32
N THR A 177 -6.20 -25.94 -0.74
CA THR A 177 -7.67 -25.94 -0.68
C THR A 177 -8.35 -25.82 -2.04
N ASN A 178 -7.61 -25.38 -3.06
CA ASN A 178 -8.07 -25.01 -4.39
C ASN A 178 -9.21 -23.96 -4.40
N MET A 179 -9.34 -23.15 -3.33
CA MET A 179 -10.36 -22.11 -3.21
C MET A 179 -9.76 -20.71 -3.35
N ILE A 180 -10.18 -19.97 -4.38
CA ILE A 180 -9.71 -18.60 -4.64
C ILE A 180 -10.17 -17.66 -3.52
N GLU A 181 -11.34 -17.89 -2.92
CA GLU A 181 -11.84 -17.08 -1.81
C GLU A 181 -10.88 -17.13 -0.63
N LEU A 182 -10.31 -18.30 -0.32
CA LEU A 182 -9.33 -18.45 0.74
C LEU A 182 -8.03 -17.71 0.44
N TYR A 183 -7.57 -17.71 -0.82
CA TYR A 183 -6.43 -16.90 -1.26
C TYR A 183 -6.63 -15.41 -0.98
N LEU A 184 -7.84 -14.90 -1.23
CA LEU A 184 -8.18 -13.49 -1.04
C LEU A 184 -8.34 -13.15 0.45
N ILE A 185 -9.02 -14.01 1.21
CA ILE A 185 -9.30 -13.82 2.65
C ILE A 185 -8.02 -13.93 3.48
N SER A 186 -7.11 -14.85 3.17
CA SER A 186 -5.86 -15.04 3.90
C SER A 186 -5.03 -13.75 3.94
N LYS A 187 -4.96 -13.00 2.83
CA LYS A 187 -4.27 -11.71 2.77
C LYS A 187 -4.85 -10.71 3.76
N ILE A 188 -6.18 -10.59 3.78
CA ILE A 188 -6.89 -9.67 4.66
C ILE A 188 -6.63 -10.05 6.13
N LEU A 189 -6.70 -11.34 6.46
CA LEU A 189 -6.43 -11.83 7.82
C LEU A 189 -5.00 -11.54 8.27
N ILE A 190 -4.00 -11.84 7.43
CA ILE A 190 -2.58 -11.61 7.78
C ILE A 190 -2.33 -10.10 7.99
N LEU A 191 -2.79 -9.25 7.06
CA LEU A 191 -2.57 -7.81 7.15
C LEU A 191 -3.31 -7.18 8.33
N SER A 192 -4.55 -7.59 8.58
CA SER A 192 -5.31 -7.10 9.74
C SER A 192 -4.66 -7.50 11.07
N ALA A 193 -4.13 -8.72 11.19
CA ALA A 193 -3.39 -9.14 12.37
C ALA A 193 -2.14 -8.26 12.63
N ILE A 194 -1.40 -7.93 11.55
CA ILE A 194 -0.25 -7.02 11.63
C ILE A 194 -0.68 -5.62 12.08
N ILE A 195 -1.78 -5.09 11.54
CA ILE A 195 -2.30 -3.77 11.93
C ILE A 195 -2.66 -3.76 13.42
N VAL A 196 -3.39 -4.77 13.91
CA VAL A 196 -3.76 -4.87 15.33
C VAL A 196 -2.51 -4.89 16.21
N PHE A 197 -1.48 -5.64 15.82
CA PHE A 197 -0.21 -5.69 16.54
C PHE A 197 0.52 -4.34 16.55
N LEU A 198 0.61 -3.67 15.40
CA LEU A 198 1.27 -2.36 15.27
C LEU A 198 0.52 -1.27 16.04
N TYR A 199 -0.81 -1.27 15.96
CA TYR A 199 -1.65 -0.31 16.67
C TYR A 199 -1.44 -0.40 18.19
N LYS A 200 -1.43 -1.63 18.75
CA LYS A 200 -1.13 -1.86 20.17
C LYS A 200 0.25 -1.37 20.60
N LYS A 201 1.22 -1.35 19.68
CA LYS A 201 2.59 -0.87 19.96
C LYS A 201 2.80 0.63 19.72
N THR A 202 1.83 1.32 19.13
CA THR A 202 1.98 2.72 18.73
C THR A 202 1.35 3.64 19.78
N ASN A 203 2.18 4.16 20.68
CA ASN A 203 1.75 5.11 21.71
C ASN A 203 1.86 6.56 21.24
N LYS A 204 1.17 7.48 21.92
CA LYS A 204 1.19 8.93 21.62
C LYS A 204 2.61 9.49 21.57
N GLU A 205 3.48 9.09 22.49
CA GLU A 205 4.88 9.54 22.51
C GLU A 205 5.63 9.14 21.23
N ARG A 206 5.46 7.91 20.75
CA ARG A 206 6.15 7.42 19.55
C ARG A 206 5.72 8.17 18.28
N ILE A 207 4.45 8.60 18.22
CA ILE A 207 3.90 9.36 17.11
C ILE A 207 4.64 10.69 16.93
N VAL A 208 5.03 11.32 18.04
CA VAL A 208 5.60 12.68 18.05
C VAL A 208 7.13 12.67 18.08
N VAL A 209 7.73 11.67 18.74
CA VAL A 209 9.18 11.60 18.93
C VAL A 209 9.91 11.16 17.65
N SER A 210 10.95 11.91 17.30
CA SER A 210 11.89 11.61 16.21
C SER A 210 13.32 11.96 16.60
N TYR A 211 14.27 11.05 16.37
CA TYR A 211 15.71 11.29 16.51
C TYR A 211 16.51 10.53 15.42
N TYR A 212 17.79 10.88 15.27
CA TYR A 212 18.72 10.24 14.33
C TYR A 212 19.66 9.28 15.08
#